data_AF-A0A8H6IK30-F1
#
_entry.id   AF-A0A8H6IK30-F1
#
_cell.length_a   1.000
_cell.length_b   1.000
_cell.length_c   1.000
_cell.angle_alpha   90.00
_cell.angle_beta   90.00
_cell.angle_gamma   90.00
#
_symmetry.space_group_name_H-M   'P 1'
#
loop_
_entity.id
_entity.type
_entity.pdbx_description
1 polymer ?
#
loop_
_entity_poly.entity_id
_entity_poly.type
_entity_poly.pdbx_seq_one_letter_code
_entity_poly.pdbx_strand_id
1 'polypeptide(L)'
;MDLSPEELSDLATLYSTSAVLERIVLGFYAFNLYYYMTTFGGEVSAIWALKWKTGKVLFLIARYGPILYIPLTIISGFRNYLTMGPEVCKRLQIADDVSLRVCTMVSELILILCLHALLGSKRRYLALMLVLFAAFTVAITVPQIRYIAEAAQAIELSQADRGFGYPCTWEGVISPEALSTAKAAGYVSFTKSTCLFLLTLAVFYVRYRKQTGSLLEVVRRDSGLCILLLTAIRLFNAITDSFNVVLGLYNIPDILQKVVIPILACRLLLNMQEHDDPVVRSMVSTLMFQAESGTTTSVGLDYDDEFTQVVEFPRRYAGLGRQLARNAEVTHAVPETQSRAQDSVHC
;
A
#
# COMPACT_ATOMS: atom_id res chain seq x y z
N MET A 1 45.94 0.22 2.17
CA MET A 1 45.30 0.13 3.49
C MET A 1 45.24 -1.34 3.81
N ASP A 2 46.04 -1.78 4.79
CA ASP A 2 46.05 -3.16 5.22
C ASP A 2 44.95 -3.32 6.27
N LEU A 3 43.76 -3.76 5.83
CA LEU A 3 42.65 -4.09 6.72
C LEU A 3 43.03 -5.29 7.57
N SER A 4 42.68 -5.25 8.85
CA SER A 4 42.84 -6.42 9.72
C SER A 4 41.92 -7.57 9.25
N PRO A 5 42.28 -8.83 9.51
CA PRO A 5 41.44 -9.97 9.15
C PRO A 5 40.06 -9.93 9.84
N GLU A 6 39.95 -9.29 11.01
CA GLU A 6 38.68 -9.09 11.73
C GLU A 6 37.76 -8.13 10.97
N GLU A 7 38.27 -6.96 10.58
CA GLU A 7 37.51 -5.97 9.79
C GLU A 7 37.04 -6.56 8.44
N LEU A 8 37.87 -7.41 7.81
CA LEU A 8 37.49 -8.07 6.56
C LEU A 8 36.32 -9.05 6.75
N SER A 9 36.29 -9.78 7.87
CA SER A 9 35.19 -10.70 8.20
C SER A 9 33.88 -9.95 8.49
N ASP A 10 33.97 -8.83 9.21
CA ASP A 10 32.81 -7.99 9.52
C ASP A 10 32.24 -7.34 8.24
N LEU A 11 33.12 -6.84 7.38
CA LEU A 11 32.75 -6.27 6.08
C LEU A 11 32.09 -7.30 5.16
N ALA A 12 32.61 -8.53 5.12
CA ALA A 12 32.03 -9.63 4.35
C ALA A 12 30.62 -10.00 4.86
N THR A 13 30.44 -10.00 6.18
CA THR A 13 29.13 -10.28 6.81
C THR A 13 28.13 -9.18 6.45
N LEU A 14 28.51 -7.91 6.62
CA LEU A 14 27.67 -6.76 6.26
C LEU A 14 27.28 -6.76 4.77
N TYR A 15 28.24 -7.08 3.89
CA TYR A 15 28.01 -7.22 2.47
C TYR A 15 27.01 -8.34 2.14
N SER A 16 27.17 -9.51 2.76
CA SER A 16 26.25 -10.63 2.53
C SER A 16 24.82 -10.31 2.98
N THR A 17 24.65 -9.64 4.13
CA THR A 17 23.34 -9.24 4.65
C THR A 17 22.67 -8.20 3.75
N SER A 18 23.40 -7.16 3.32
CA SER A 18 22.88 -6.15 2.40
C SER A 18 22.45 -6.76 1.06
N ALA A 19 23.22 -7.70 0.52
CA ALA A 19 22.88 -8.38 -0.73
C ALA A 19 21.61 -9.24 -0.62
N VAL A 20 21.40 -9.92 0.51
CA VAL A 20 20.16 -10.67 0.76
C VAL A 20 18.97 -9.72 0.86
N LEU A 21 19.12 -8.59 1.57
CA LEU A 21 18.08 -7.58 1.69
C LEU A 21 17.66 -7.01 0.33
N GLU A 22 18.62 -6.60 -0.51
CA GLU A 22 18.35 -6.09 -1.85
C GLU A 22 17.55 -7.10 -2.69
N ARG A 23 17.91 -8.39 -2.64
CA ARG A 23 17.19 -9.46 -3.36
C ARG A 23 15.76 -9.62 -2.87
N ILE A 24 15.55 -9.55 -1.55
CA ILE A 24 14.20 -9.61 -0.95
C ILE A 24 13.38 -8.42 -1.43
N VAL A 25 13.92 -7.19 -1.34
CA VAL A 25 13.24 -5.97 -1.77
C VAL A 25 12.89 -6.02 -3.25
N LEU A 26 13.83 -6.43 -4.12
CA LEU A 26 13.57 -6.60 -5.55
C LEU A 26 12.48 -7.63 -5.82
N GLY A 27 12.43 -8.72 -5.05
CA GLY A 27 11.35 -9.70 -5.11
C GLY A 27 9.99 -9.07 -4.82
N PHE A 28 9.89 -8.22 -3.79
CA PHE A 28 8.65 -7.49 -3.47
C PHE A 28 8.29 -6.45 -4.55
N TYR A 29 9.27 -5.77 -5.15
CA TYR A 29 9.01 -4.84 -6.26
C TYR A 29 8.54 -5.57 -7.53
N ALA A 30 9.16 -6.72 -7.85
CA ALA A 30 8.70 -7.57 -8.94
C ALA A 30 7.27 -8.09 -8.68
N PHE A 31 6.97 -8.50 -7.44
CA PHE A 31 5.62 -8.88 -7.03
C PHE A 31 4.62 -7.72 -7.19
N ASN A 32 4.99 -6.49 -6.82
CA ASN A 32 4.16 -5.32 -7.00
C ASN A 32 3.82 -5.07 -8.49
N LEU A 33 4.84 -5.13 -9.36
CA LEU A 33 4.66 -4.95 -10.80
C LEU A 33 3.84 -6.08 -11.42
N TYR A 34 4.10 -7.33 -11.03
CA TYR A 34 3.29 -8.48 -11.45
C TYR A 34 1.82 -8.31 -11.04
N TYR A 35 1.59 -7.90 -9.79
CA TYR A 35 0.25 -7.61 -9.30
C TYR A 35 -0.41 -6.48 -10.11
N TYR A 36 0.33 -5.44 -10.44
CA TYR A 36 -0.15 -4.35 -11.29
C TYR A 36 -0.60 -4.87 -12.67
N MET A 37 0.28 -5.57 -13.39
CA MET A 37 0.01 -6.09 -14.73
C MET A 37 -1.21 -7.02 -14.75
N THR A 38 -1.32 -7.92 -13.77
CA THR A 38 -2.43 -8.90 -13.72
C THR A 38 -3.78 -8.28 -13.38
N THR A 39 -3.81 -7.15 -12.68
CA THR A 39 -5.08 -6.49 -12.28
C THR A 39 -5.42 -5.26 -13.13
N PHE A 40 -4.56 -4.89 -14.08
CA PHE A 40 -4.76 -3.73 -14.96
C PHE A 40 -6.06 -3.82 -15.79
N GLY A 41 -6.41 -4.99 -16.31
CA GLY A 41 -7.63 -5.17 -17.11
C GLY A 41 -8.92 -4.86 -16.34
N GLY A 42 -9.01 -5.33 -15.09
CA GLY A 42 -10.14 -5.03 -14.20
C GLY A 42 -10.15 -3.57 -13.73
N GLU A 43 -8.96 -2.97 -13.56
CA GLU A 43 -8.83 -1.56 -13.20
C GLU A 43 -9.36 -0.63 -14.31
N VAL A 44 -9.01 -0.91 -15.57
CA VAL A 44 -9.44 -0.10 -16.71
C VAL A 44 -10.96 -0.14 -16.88
N SER A 45 -11.59 -1.31 -16.74
CA SER A 45 -13.04 -1.40 -16.85
C SER A 45 -13.77 -0.76 -15.66
N ALA A 46 -13.26 -0.91 -14.44
CA ALA A 46 -13.94 -0.42 -13.23
C ALA A 46 -13.71 1.07 -12.94
N ILE A 47 -12.47 1.56 -13.08
CA ILE A 47 -12.04 2.86 -12.55
C ILE A 47 -11.86 3.91 -13.64
N TRP A 48 -11.38 3.52 -14.82
CA TRP A 48 -11.03 4.50 -15.85
C TRP A 48 -12.27 5.17 -16.45
N ALA A 49 -13.37 4.42 -16.59
CA ALA A 49 -14.66 4.94 -17.04
C ALA A 49 -15.31 5.93 -16.04
N LEU A 50 -14.86 5.95 -14.78
CA LEU A 50 -15.40 6.87 -13.77
C LEU A 50 -14.90 8.30 -13.99
N LYS A 51 -15.79 9.28 -13.72
CA LYS A 51 -15.46 10.71 -13.73
C LYS A 51 -14.31 11.01 -12.74
N TRP A 52 -13.44 11.96 -13.10
CA TRP A 52 -12.34 12.42 -12.25
C TRP A 52 -12.86 13.02 -10.95
N LYS A 53 -12.61 12.32 -9.85
CA LYS A 53 -13.12 12.61 -8.51
C LYS A 53 -12.05 12.20 -7.48
N THR A 54 -12.17 12.65 -6.23
CA THR A 54 -11.16 12.44 -5.19
C THR A 54 -10.80 10.97 -5.00
N GLY A 55 -11.79 10.06 -4.99
CA GLY A 55 -11.54 8.62 -4.87
C GLY A 55 -10.69 8.04 -6.01
N LYS A 56 -10.88 8.53 -7.24
CA LYS A 56 -10.06 8.12 -8.40
C LYS A 56 -8.63 8.63 -8.25
N VAL A 57 -8.44 9.87 -7.80
CA VAL A 57 -7.11 10.45 -7.55
C VAL A 57 -6.37 9.68 -6.46
N LEU A 58 -7.03 9.39 -5.33
CA LEU A 58 -6.45 8.59 -4.24
C LEU A 58 -6.08 7.19 -4.73
N PHE A 59 -6.97 6.53 -5.47
CA PHE A 59 -6.67 5.22 -6.05
C PHE A 59 -5.45 5.28 -6.97
N LEU A 60 -5.41 6.23 -7.90
CA LEU A 60 -4.29 6.36 -8.85
C LEU A 60 -2.96 6.64 -8.13
N ILE A 61 -2.95 7.49 -7.09
CA ILE A 61 -1.71 7.76 -6.33
C ILE A 61 -1.27 6.52 -5.54
N ALA A 62 -2.17 5.82 -4.84
CA ALA A 62 -1.80 4.60 -4.12
C ALA A 62 -1.31 3.49 -5.06
N ARG A 63 -1.90 3.41 -6.26
CA ARG A 63 -1.64 2.37 -7.25
C ARG A 63 -0.36 2.60 -8.04
N TYR A 64 -0.18 3.81 -8.57
CA TYR A 64 0.92 4.16 -9.47
C TYR A 64 2.07 4.86 -8.76
N GLY A 65 1.86 5.37 -7.55
CA GLY A 65 2.92 5.94 -6.73
C GLY A 65 4.10 4.98 -6.50
N PRO A 66 3.87 3.68 -6.21
CA PRO A 66 4.95 2.69 -6.17
C PRO A 66 5.78 2.58 -7.44
N ILE A 67 5.16 2.68 -8.61
CA ILE A 67 5.87 2.64 -9.89
C ILE A 67 6.82 3.84 -10.03
N LEU A 68 6.50 4.98 -9.41
CA LEU A 68 7.35 6.17 -9.42
C LEU A 68 8.48 6.09 -8.39
N TYR A 69 8.22 5.65 -7.16
CA TYR A 69 9.26 5.64 -6.13
C TYR A 69 10.21 4.44 -6.25
N ILE A 70 9.77 3.28 -6.76
CA ILE A 70 10.63 2.08 -6.90
C ILE A 70 11.92 2.39 -7.69
N PRO A 71 11.88 3.03 -8.87
CA PRO A 71 13.08 3.44 -9.57
C PRO A 71 13.94 4.42 -8.77
N LEU A 72 13.34 5.34 -8.02
CA LEU A 72 14.09 6.28 -7.17
C LEU A 72 14.88 5.51 -6.11
N THR A 73 14.24 4.56 -5.43
CA THR A 73 14.89 3.70 -4.43
C THR A 73 16.01 2.84 -5.05
N ILE A 74 15.81 2.28 -6.24
CA ILE A 74 16.83 1.48 -6.94
C ILE A 74 18.02 2.36 -7.35
N ILE A 75 17.75 3.55 -7.86
CA ILE A 75 18.81 4.46 -8.32
C ILE A 75 19.59 5.01 -7.12
N SER A 76 18.95 5.31 -5.99
CA SER A 76 19.62 5.89 -4.82
C SER A 76 20.22 4.86 -3.86
N GLY A 77 19.59 3.70 -3.69
CA GLY A 77 19.90 2.78 -2.60
C GLY A 77 20.50 1.44 -3.00
N PHE A 78 20.51 1.09 -4.30
CA PHE A 78 21.01 -0.21 -4.76
C PHE A 78 22.34 -0.08 -5.48
N ARG A 79 23.11 -1.17 -5.47
CA ARG A 79 24.36 -1.28 -6.21
C ARG A 79 24.12 -1.21 -7.72
N ASN A 80 24.53 -0.10 -8.32
CA ASN A 80 24.37 0.17 -9.75
C ASN A 80 25.61 0.81 -10.39
N TYR A 81 26.70 0.99 -9.63
CA TYR A 81 27.98 1.57 -10.07
C TYR A 81 27.88 2.99 -10.68
N LEU A 82 26.75 3.68 -10.48
CA LEU A 82 26.58 5.05 -10.96
C LEU A 82 27.32 6.01 -10.04
N THR A 83 28.24 6.80 -10.58
CA THR A 83 28.89 7.88 -9.82
C THR A 83 28.02 9.13 -9.84
N MET A 84 27.41 9.48 -8.71
CA MET A 84 26.59 10.68 -8.57
C MET A 84 27.28 11.73 -7.71
N GLY A 85 27.07 13.01 -8.04
CA GLY A 85 27.49 14.09 -7.16
C GLY A 85 26.65 14.13 -5.88
N PRO A 86 27.20 14.60 -4.75
CA PRO A 86 26.50 14.64 -3.45
C PRO A 86 25.19 15.44 -3.51
N GLU A 87 25.13 16.50 -4.32
CA GLU A 87 23.91 17.31 -4.52
C GLU A 87 22.77 16.55 -5.24
N VAL A 88 23.11 15.70 -6.21
CA VAL A 88 22.12 14.89 -6.94
C VAL A 88 21.61 13.79 -6.03
N CYS A 89 22.53 13.13 -5.32
CA CYS A 89 22.25 12.15 -4.29
C CYS A 89 21.27 12.72 -3.25
N LYS A 90 21.65 13.86 -2.66
CA LYS A 90 20.84 14.96 -2.13
C LYS A 90 19.34 14.86 -2.41
N ARG A 91 19.03 15.32 -3.61
CA ARG A 91 17.70 15.54 -4.13
C ARG A 91 16.97 14.23 -4.41
N LEU A 92 17.69 13.20 -4.85
CA LEU A 92 17.10 11.91 -5.17
C LEU A 92 16.53 11.24 -3.93
N GLN A 93 17.24 11.31 -2.80
CA GLN A 93 16.75 10.78 -1.52
C GLN A 93 15.56 11.56 -0.96
N ILE A 94 15.58 12.88 -1.06
CA ILE A 94 14.42 13.70 -0.68
C ILE A 94 13.21 13.32 -1.54
N ALA A 95 13.42 13.14 -2.85
CA ALA A 95 12.35 12.73 -3.77
C ALA A 95 11.83 11.31 -3.44
N ASP A 96 12.71 10.37 -3.12
CA ASP A 96 12.35 9.02 -2.69
C ASP A 96 11.51 9.03 -1.41
N ASP A 97 11.98 9.70 -0.35
CA ASP A 97 11.25 9.78 0.92
C ASP A 97 9.90 10.49 0.75
N VAL A 98 9.86 11.64 0.07
CA VAL A 98 8.60 12.35 -0.18
C VAL A 98 7.61 11.48 -0.97
N SER A 99 8.07 10.81 -2.02
CA SER A 99 7.21 9.93 -2.84
C SER A 99 6.64 8.79 -2.00
N LEU A 100 7.50 8.15 -1.21
CA LEU A 100 7.10 7.08 -0.30
C LEU A 100 6.07 7.56 0.73
N ARG A 101 6.31 8.74 1.34
CA ARG A 101 5.41 9.32 2.35
C ARG A 101 4.05 9.61 1.75
N VAL A 102 4.00 10.19 0.55
CA VAL A 102 2.74 10.45 -0.17
C VAL A 102 1.99 9.15 -0.43
N CYS A 103 2.65 8.11 -0.96
CA CYS A 103 2.03 6.79 -1.20
C CYS A 103 1.43 6.20 0.07
N THR A 104 2.20 6.28 1.16
CA THR A 104 1.78 5.79 2.47
C THR A 104 0.55 6.55 2.95
N MET A 105 0.61 7.90 3.00
CA MET A 105 -0.50 8.76 3.43
C MET A 105 -1.78 8.48 2.67
N VAL A 106 -1.69 8.36 1.34
CA VAL A 106 -2.87 8.06 0.50
C VAL A 106 -3.45 6.69 0.84
N SER A 107 -2.61 5.68 1.07
CA SER A 107 -3.08 4.36 1.50
C SER A 107 -3.77 4.40 2.86
N GLU A 108 -3.30 5.25 3.79
CA GLU A 108 -3.97 5.47 5.08
C GLU A 108 -5.32 6.19 4.93
N LEU A 109 -5.38 7.20 4.06
CA LEU A 109 -6.62 7.92 3.77
C LEU A 109 -7.66 6.98 3.18
N ILE A 110 -7.26 6.11 2.26
CA ILE A 110 -8.13 5.06 1.72
C ILE A 110 -8.67 4.20 2.85
N LEU A 111 -7.80 3.71 3.75
CA LEU A 111 -8.23 2.91 4.90
C LEU A 111 -9.25 3.63 5.78
N ILE A 112 -9.02 4.91 6.10
CA ILE A 112 -9.93 5.72 6.92
C ILE A 112 -11.28 5.91 6.23
N LEU A 113 -11.28 6.15 4.91
CA LEU A 113 -12.50 6.28 4.11
C LEU A 113 -13.28 4.97 4.08
N CYS A 114 -12.59 3.83 3.90
CA CYS A 114 -13.21 2.51 3.96
C CYS A 114 -13.81 2.22 5.34
N LEU A 115 -13.08 2.56 6.41
CA LEU A 115 -13.54 2.38 7.78
C LEU A 115 -14.78 3.25 8.07
N HIS A 116 -14.79 4.49 7.57
CA HIS A 116 -15.94 5.38 7.67
C HIS A 116 -17.16 4.82 6.94
N ALA A 117 -16.98 4.32 5.71
CA ALA A 117 -18.04 3.69 4.93
C ALA A 117 -18.61 2.45 5.64
N LEU A 118 -17.75 1.63 6.24
CA LEU A 118 -18.15 0.45 7.02
C LEU A 118 -18.89 0.80 8.30
N LEU A 119 -18.57 1.94 8.93
CA LEU A 119 -19.26 2.39 10.13
C LEU A 119 -20.66 2.96 9.80
N GLY A 120 -20.93 3.33 8.55
CA GLY A 120 -22.18 4.02 8.16
C GLY A 120 -22.40 5.30 8.97
N SER A 121 -21.30 5.93 9.38
CA SER A 121 -21.32 6.94 10.44
C SER A 121 -21.72 8.32 9.94
N LYS A 122 -22.17 9.20 10.84
CA LYS A 122 -22.44 10.61 10.53
C LYS A 122 -21.15 11.29 10.04
N ARG A 123 -21.28 12.25 9.11
CA ARG A 123 -20.14 13.03 8.53
C ARG A 123 -19.20 13.63 9.60
N ARG A 124 -19.72 13.92 10.80
CA ARG A 124 -18.93 14.41 11.95
C ARG A 124 -17.79 13.47 12.35
N TYR A 125 -18.00 12.16 12.32
CA TYR A 125 -16.96 11.20 12.68
C TYR A 125 -15.87 11.08 11.62
N LEU A 126 -16.23 11.24 10.34
CA LEU A 126 -15.23 11.35 9.27
C LEU A 126 -14.33 12.56 9.49
N ALA A 127 -14.94 13.73 9.70
CA ALA A 127 -14.20 14.97 9.93
C ALA A 127 -13.25 14.82 11.12
N LEU A 128 -13.70 14.21 12.21
CA LEU A 128 -12.85 13.92 13.37
C LEU A 128 -11.68 12.99 13.03
N MET A 129 -11.93 11.87 12.32
CA MET A 129 -10.87 10.95 11.91
C MET A 129 -9.84 11.61 10.98
N LEU A 130 -10.30 12.43 10.03
CA LEU A 130 -9.41 13.15 9.10
C LEU A 130 -8.58 14.23 9.82
N VAL A 131 -9.17 14.98 10.74
CA VAL A 131 -8.43 15.97 11.55
C VAL A 131 -7.37 15.29 12.41
N LEU A 132 -7.74 14.19 13.08
CA LEU A 132 -6.80 13.42 13.90
C LEU A 132 -5.66 12.83 13.06
N PHE A 133 -6.00 12.28 11.89
CA PHE A 133 -5.03 11.77 10.92
C PHE A 133 -4.08 12.87 10.44
N ALA A 134 -4.60 14.04 10.07
CA ALA A 134 -3.79 15.17 9.63
C ALA A 134 -2.86 15.66 10.75
N ALA A 135 -3.36 15.78 11.98
CA ALA A 135 -2.57 16.19 13.14
C ALA A 135 -1.39 15.24 13.39
N PHE A 136 -1.64 13.92 13.43
CA PHE A 136 -0.56 12.94 13.57
C PHE A 136 0.41 12.96 12.39
N THR A 137 -0.10 13.12 11.17
CA THR A 137 0.73 13.15 9.96
C THR A 137 1.68 14.34 9.96
N VAL A 138 1.19 15.54 10.31
CA VAL A 138 2.02 16.74 10.45
C VAL A 138 3.07 16.56 11.54
N ALA A 139 2.66 16.01 12.70
CA ALA A 139 3.57 15.78 13.83
C ALA A 139 4.70 14.79 13.51
N ILE A 140 4.49 13.85 12.59
CA ILE A 140 5.51 12.88 12.15
C ILE A 140 6.37 13.45 11.01
N THR A 141 5.75 14.06 10.01
CA THR A 141 6.44 14.44 8.76
C THR A 141 7.25 15.70 8.86
N VAL A 142 6.79 16.72 9.60
CA VAL A 142 7.55 17.98 9.74
C VAL A 142 8.93 17.74 10.38
N PRO A 143 9.05 17.00 11.50
CA PRO A 143 10.35 16.73 12.08
C PRO A 143 11.23 15.85 11.19
N GLN A 144 10.66 14.89 10.47
CA GLN A 144 11.40 14.04 9.52
C GLN A 144 11.98 14.84 8.35
N ILE A 145 11.18 15.73 7.74
CA ILE A 145 11.66 16.59 6.65
C ILE A 145 12.77 17.52 7.14
N ARG A 146 12.63 18.10 8.34
CA ARG A 146 13.69 18.93 8.94
C ARG A 146 14.95 18.13 9.18
N TYR A 147 14.83 16.92 9.71
CA TYR A 147 15.96 16.01 9.91
C TYR A 147 16.70 15.73 8.59
N ILE A 148 15.96 15.38 7.53
CA ILE A 148 16.56 15.10 6.22
C ILE A 148 17.17 16.38 5.60
N ALA A 149 16.53 17.54 5.76
CA ALA A 149 17.03 18.79 5.20
C ALA A 149 18.33 19.27 5.88
N GLU A 150 18.36 19.23 7.22
CA GLU A 150 19.41 19.81 8.07
C GLU A 150 20.54 18.80 8.37
N ALA A 151 20.21 17.55 8.73
CA ALA A 151 21.17 16.57 9.24
C ALA A 151 21.73 15.63 8.15
N ALA A 152 21.01 15.43 7.04
CA ALA A 152 21.54 14.64 5.93
C ALA A 152 22.44 15.50 5.05
N GLN A 153 23.75 15.38 5.27
CA GLN A 153 24.76 15.81 4.32
C GLN A 153 25.16 14.59 3.49
N ALA A 154 25.09 14.71 2.17
CA ALA A 154 25.64 13.69 1.29
C ALA A 154 27.16 13.80 1.37
N ILE A 155 27.80 12.73 1.84
CA ILE A 155 29.25 12.68 2.01
C ILE A 155 29.87 12.06 0.75
N GLU A 156 31.11 12.45 0.44
CA GLU A 156 31.84 11.81 -0.64
C GLU A 156 31.97 10.30 -0.36
N LEU A 157 31.63 9.48 -1.36
CA LEU A 157 31.67 8.03 -1.21
C LEU A 157 33.05 7.58 -0.76
N SER A 158 33.07 6.81 0.32
CA SER A 158 34.27 6.11 0.76
C SER A 158 34.77 5.20 -0.37
N GLN A 159 36.09 4.94 -0.41
CA GLN A 159 36.65 4.01 -1.40
C GLN A 159 36.01 2.62 -1.30
N ALA A 160 35.60 2.21 -0.09
CA ALA A 160 34.88 0.96 0.15
C ALA A 160 33.49 0.97 -0.52
N ASP A 161 32.67 2.00 -0.27
CA ASP A 161 31.32 2.12 -0.86
C ASP A 161 31.37 2.16 -2.39
N ARG A 162 32.37 2.86 -2.94
CA ARG A 162 32.63 2.88 -4.38
C ARG A 162 33.00 1.49 -4.91
N GLY A 163 33.81 0.74 -4.17
CA GLY A 163 34.16 -0.65 -4.51
C GLY A 163 32.94 -1.59 -4.48
N PHE A 164 31.97 -1.33 -3.60
CA PHE A 164 30.72 -2.08 -3.56
C PHE A 164 29.70 -1.67 -4.63
N GLY A 165 29.93 -0.57 -5.33
CA GLY A 165 29.07 -0.08 -6.40
C GLY A 165 27.83 0.67 -5.92
N TYR A 166 27.80 1.14 -4.67
CA TYR A 166 26.74 2.03 -4.20
C TYR A 166 26.90 3.41 -4.86
N PRO A 167 25.82 4.04 -5.33
CA PRO A 167 25.87 5.36 -5.97
C PRO A 167 25.90 6.53 -4.98
N CYS A 168 25.48 6.26 -3.76
CA CYS A 168 25.15 7.23 -2.73
C CYS A 168 25.47 6.65 -1.36
N THR A 169 26.09 7.45 -0.49
CA THR A 169 26.24 7.12 0.93
C THR A 169 25.72 8.29 1.78
N TRP A 170 25.17 7.94 2.93
CA TRP A 170 24.52 8.87 3.84
C TRP A 170 25.06 8.58 5.23
N GLU A 171 25.83 9.50 5.76
CA GLU A 171 26.14 9.47 7.18
C GLU A 171 25.34 10.60 7.81
N GLY A 172 24.29 10.19 8.52
CA GLY A 172 23.47 11.11 9.29
C GLY A 172 24.34 11.64 10.42
N VAL A 173 24.58 12.94 10.46
CA VAL A 173 25.15 13.55 11.67
C VAL A 173 24.08 13.42 12.74
N ILE A 174 24.20 12.38 13.58
CA ILE A 174 23.26 12.12 14.65
C ILE A 174 23.54 13.13 15.77
N SER A 175 23.02 14.35 15.62
CA SER A 175 22.93 15.23 16.77
C SER A 175 22.02 14.54 17.82
N PRO A 176 22.34 14.64 19.11
CA PRO A 176 21.49 14.06 20.16
C PRO A 176 20.05 14.62 20.09
N GLU A 177 19.89 15.86 19.62
CA GLU A 177 18.60 16.49 19.36
C GLU A 177 17.83 15.79 18.22
N ALA A 178 18.49 15.49 17.11
CA ALA A 178 17.89 14.77 15.98
C ALA A 178 17.44 13.36 16.40
N LEU A 179 18.25 12.66 17.19
CA LEU A 179 17.90 11.34 17.71
C LEU A 179 16.66 11.39 18.61
N SER A 180 16.58 12.39 19.50
CA SER A 180 15.41 12.58 20.37
C SER A 180 14.13 12.86 19.58
N THR A 181 14.26 13.65 18.51
CA THR A 181 13.16 14.00 17.61
C THR A 181 12.68 12.79 16.79
N ALA A 182 13.61 11.98 16.28
CA ALA A 182 13.29 10.75 15.57
C ALA A 182 12.56 9.74 16.48
N LYS A 183 13.03 9.57 17.73
CA LYS A 183 12.36 8.72 18.72
C LYS A 183 10.95 9.22 19.04
N ALA A 184 10.78 10.53 19.23
CA ALA A 184 9.46 11.12 19.44
C ALA A 184 8.51 10.85 18.26
N ALA A 185 8.99 11.02 17.03
CA ALA A 185 8.21 10.70 15.82
C ALA A 185 7.83 9.22 15.75
N GLY A 186 8.73 8.31 16.16
CA GLY A 186 8.43 6.88 16.30
C GLY A 186 7.27 6.60 17.25
N TYR A 187 7.30 7.16 18.47
CA TYR A 187 6.21 7.00 19.44
C TYR A 187 4.86 7.59 18.96
N VAL A 188 4.90 8.72 18.26
CA VAL A 188 3.70 9.31 17.64
C VAL A 188 3.15 8.39 16.54
N SER A 189 4.02 7.82 15.70
CA SER A 189 3.66 6.84 14.67
C SER A 189 3.04 5.56 15.27
N PHE A 190 3.60 5.08 16.37
CA PHE A 190 3.06 3.95 17.13
C PHE A 190 1.69 4.25 17.73
N THR A 191 1.53 5.43 18.33
CA THR A 191 0.24 5.88 18.87
C THR A 191 -0.82 5.94 17.77
N LYS A 192 -0.49 6.58 16.63
CA LYS A 192 -1.38 6.65 15.46
C LYS A 192 -1.81 5.26 14.99
N SER A 193 -0.85 4.36 14.82
CA SER A 193 -1.12 3.00 14.32
C SER A 193 -1.94 2.17 15.30
N THR A 194 -1.67 2.31 16.60
CA THR A 194 -2.45 1.68 17.67
C THR A 194 -3.88 2.19 17.71
N CYS A 195 -4.10 3.50 17.64
CA CYS A 195 -5.45 4.07 17.60
C CYS A 195 -6.24 3.58 16.38
N LEU A 196 -5.62 3.54 15.19
CA LEU A 196 -6.26 3.04 13.98
C LEU A 196 -6.59 1.53 14.07
N PHE A 197 -5.68 0.74 14.65
CA PHE A 197 -5.90 -0.69 14.88
C PHE A 197 -7.05 -0.94 15.87
N LEU A 198 -7.07 -0.25 17.01
CA LEU A 198 -8.13 -0.37 18.01
C LEU A 198 -9.48 0.08 17.46
N LEU A 199 -9.51 1.19 16.70
CA LEU A 199 -10.73 1.65 16.05
C LEU A 199 -11.23 0.62 15.04
N THR A 200 -10.34 0.05 14.24
CA THR A 200 -10.66 -1.02 13.28
C THR A 200 -11.24 -2.24 13.99
N LEU A 201 -10.62 -2.67 15.09
CA LEU A 201 -11.08 -3.81 15.88
C LEU A 201 -12.45 -3.53 16.52
N ALA A 202 -12.68 -2.32 17.03
CA ALA A 202 -13.95 -1.91 17.59
C ALA A 202 -15.07 -1.90 16.52
N VAL A 203 -14.80 -1.34 15.34
CA VAL A 203 -15.75 -1.35 14.21
C VAL A 203 -16.04 -2.77 13.76
N PHE A 204 -14.99 -3.60 13.63
CA PHE A 204 -15.14 -5.01 13.27
C PHE A 204 -16.00 -5.73 14.30
N TYR A 205 -15.73 -5.58 15.59
CA TYR A 205 -16.47 -6.23 16.67
C TYR A 205 -17.95 -5.80 16.73
N VAL A 206 -18.22 -4.48 16.73
CA VAL A 206 -19.59 -3.93 16.80
C VAL A 206 -20.43 -4.43 15.62
N ARG A 207 -19.83 -4.47 14.42
CA ARG A 207 -20.52 -4.92 13.21
C ARG A 207 -20.65 -6.44 13.15
N TYR A 208 -19.65 -7.19 13.63
CA TYR A 208 -19.70 -8.64 13.69
C TYR A 208 -20.85 -9.15 14.56
N ARG A 209 -21.10 -8.48 15.70
CA ARG A 209 -22.14 -8.90 16.65
C ARG A 209 -23.58 -8.71 16.15
N LYS A 210 -23.83 -7.76 15.24
CA LYS A 210 -25.19 -7.32 14.88
C LYS A 210 -25.79 -8.00 13.65
N GLN A 211 -25.08 -8.88 12.93
CA GLN A 211 -25.53 -9.39 11.63
C GLN A 211 -25.46 -10.92 11.53
N THR A 212 -26.59 -11.55 11.20
CA THR A 212 -26.77 -13.01 11.06
C THR A 212 -27.02 -13.47 9.61
N GLY A 213 -26.87 -12.61 8.61
CA GLY A 213 -27.12 -12.93 7.20
C GLY A 213 -25.90 -13.52 6.47
N SER A 214 -26.09 -14.64 5.74
CA SER A 214 -25.03 -15.43 5.10
C SER A 214 -24.35 -14.78 3.88
N LEU A 215 -25.04 -13.91 3.13
CA LEU A 215 -24.46 -13.28 1.94
C LEU A 215 -23.51 -12.12 2.31
N LEU A 216 -23.88 -11.36 3.34
CA LEU A 216 -23.08 -10.27 3.87
C LEU A 216 -21.81 -10.79 4.58
N GLU A 217 -21.83 -12.06 5.00
CA GLU A 217 -20.71 -12.74 5.63
C GLU A 217 -19.51 -12.87 4.68
N VAL A 218 -19.73 -13.27 3.42
CA VAL A 218 -18.65 -13.52 2.46
C VAL A 218 -17.97 -12.22 2.03
N VAL A 219 -18.75 -11.21 1.66
CA VAL A 219 -18.23 -9.90 1.22
C VAL A 219 -17.50 -9.17 2.36
N ARG A 220 -18.02 -9.31 3.59
CA ARG A 220 -17.38 -8.77 4.79
C ARG A 220 -16.12 -9.54 5.16
N ARG A 221 -16.06 -10.85 4.88
CA ARG A 221 -14.89 -11.69 5.18
C ARG A 221 -13.66 -11.16 4.45
N ASP A 222 -13.78 -10.90 3.15
CA ASP A 222 -12.59 -10.56 2.36
C ASP A 222 -12.14 -9.10 2.58
N SER A 223 -13.08 -8.15 2.60
CA SER A 223 -12.75 -6.73 2.80
C SER A 223 -12.35 -6.42 4.25
N GLY A 224 -13.03 -7.03 5.23
CA GLY A 224 -12.73 -6.85 6.66
C GLY A 224 -11.38 -7.44 7.06
N LEU A 225 -11.03 -8.63 6.53
CA LEU A 225 -9.72 -9.22 6.77
C LEU A 225 -8.59 -8.40 6.16
N CYS A 226 -8.78 -7.83 4.96
CA CYS A 226 -7.77 -6.94 4.36
C CYS A 226 -7.51 -5.71 5.23
N ILE A 227 -8.55 -5.07 5.77
CA ILE A 227 -8.42 -3.91 6.67
C ILE A 227 -7.69 -4.32 7.96
N LEU A 228 -8.09 -5.43 8.58
CA LEU A 228 -7.47 -5.92 9.81
C LEU A 228 -5.99 -6.23 9.59
N LEU A 229 -5.66 -6.97 8.53
CA LEU A 229 -4.29 -7.31 8.15
C LEU A 229 -3.45 -6.05 7.88
N LEU A 230 -4.00 -5.08 7.16
CA LEU A 230 -3.32 -3.82 6.87
C LEU A 230 -3.01 -3.07 8.17
N THR A 231 -3.97 -2.94 9.09
CA THR A 231 -3.71 -2.30 10.39
C THR A 231 -2.74 -3.08 11.28
N ALA A 232 -2.75 -4.41 11.21
CA ALA A 232 -1.83 -5.27 11.96
C ALA A 232 -0.39 -5.12 11.46
N ILE A 233 -0.15 -5.14 10.14
CA ILE A 233 1.17 -4.90 9.54
C ILE A 233 1.70 -3.53 9.99
N ARG A 234 0.86 -2.50 9.99
CA ARG A 234 1.24 -1.15 10.42
C ARG A 234 1.59 -1.06 11.90
N LEU A 235 0.79 -1.69 12.75
CA LEU A 235 1.08 -1.76 14.18
C LEU A 235 2.42 -2.46 14.43
N PHE A 236 2.65 -3.58 13.74
CA PHE A 236 3.90 -4.33 13.81
C PHE A 236 5.11 -3.47 13.43
N ASN A 237 5.02 -2.75 12.30
CA ASN A 237 6.09 -1.85 11.86
C ASN A 237 6.37 -0.72 12.86
N ALA A 238 5.30 -0.15 13.43
CA ALA A 238 5.46 0.93 14.40
C ALA A 238 6.06 0.45 15.73
N ILE A 239 5.82 -0.82 16.11
CA ILE A 239 6.49 -1.47 17.24
C ILE A 239 7.98 -1.65 16.92
N THR A 240 8.33 -2.20 15.76
CA THR A 240 9.74 -2.42 15.41
C THR A 240 10.52 -1.11 15.36
N ASP A 241 9.92 -0.05 14.80
CA ASP A 241 10.51 1.29 14.72
C ASP A 241 10.68 1.95 16.10
N SER A 242 9.66 1.89 16.97
CA SER A 242 9.68 2.59 18.26
C SER A 242 10.65 1.98 19.28
N PHE A 243 10.72 0.65 19.31
CA PHE A 243 11.49 -0.05 20.35
C PHE A 243 12.94 -0.28 19.95
N ASN A 244 13.36 0.15 18.74
CA ASN A 244 14.65 -0.20 18.15
C ASN A 244 14.96 -1.69 18.33
N VAL A 245 13.93 -2.54 18.34
CA VAL A 245 14.19 -3.97 18.47
C VAL A 245 14.85 -4.32 17.16
N VAL A 246 16.10 -4.76 17.24
CA VAL A 246 16.82 -5.39 16.13
C VAL A 246 16.20 -6.79 15.90
N LEU A 247 14.87 -6.84 15.78
CA LEU A 247 14.08 -7.97 15.36
C LEU A 247 14.27 -8.07 13.83
N GLY A 248 15.46 -8.54 13.46
CA GLY A 248 15.72 -9.10 12.15
C GLY A 248 16.59 -8.23 11.26
N LEU A 249 17.75 -8.79 10.93
CA LEU A 249 18.76 -8.42 9.93
C LEU A 249 18.24 -7.95 8.54
N TYR A 250 16.93 -7.89 8.29
CA TYR A 250 16.37 -7.77 6.94
C TYR A 250 15.23 -6.76 6.76
N ASN A 251 14.89 -5.92 7.74
CA ASN A 251 13.89 -4.83 7.58
C ASN A 251 12.57 -5.24 6.86
N ILE A 252 12.17 -6.51 6.97
CA ILE A 252 10.97 -7.07 6.33
C ILE A 252 9.69 -6.26 6.67
N PRO A 253 9.48 -5.80 7.92
CA PRO A 253 8.30 -5.03 8.28
C PRO A 253 8.17 -3.75 7.42
N ASP A 254 9.28 -3.04 7.22
CA ASP A 254 9.34 -1.83 6.39
C ASP A 254 8.98 -2.13 4.92
N ILE A 255 9.52 -3.22 4.36
CA ILE A 255 9.21 -3.62 2.97
C ILE A 255 7.73 -3.99 2.80
N LEU A 256 7.17 -4.73 3.77
CA LEU A 256 5.73 -5.03 3.81
C LEU A 256 4.91 -3.74 3.87
N GLN A 257 5.36 -2.73 4.62
CA GLN A 257 4.72 -1.42 4.64
C GLN A 257 4.65 -0.79 3.26
N LYS A 258 5.81 -0.75 2.59
CA LYS A 258 6.02 -0.04 1.34
C LYS A 258 5.22 -0.66 0.20
N VAL A 259 5.17 -1.99 0.15
CA VAL A 259 4.63 -2.73 -0.99
C VAL A 259 3.25 -3.32 -0.73
N VAL A 260 3.03 -3.95 0.43
CA VAL A 260 1.81 -4.72 0.68
C VAL A 260 0.64 -3.81 1.04
N ILE A 261 0.87 -2.72 1.79
CA ILE A 261 -0.19 -1.80 2.20
C ILE A 261 -0.88 -1.14 1.00
N PRO A 262 -0.16 -0.54 0.02
CA PRO A 262 -0.83 0.02 -1.17
C PRO A 262 -1.60 -1.02 -1.97
N ILE A 263 -1.07 -2.25 -2.10
CA ILE A 263 -1.75 -3.36 -2.77
C ILE A 263 -3.08 -3.70 -2.07
N LEU A 264 -3.05 -3.86 -0.73
CA LEU A 264 -4.25 -4.16 0.06
C LEU A 264 -5.26 -3.01 0.02
N ALA A 265 -4.79 -1.76 0.08
CA ALA A 265 -5.64 -0.58 -0.04
C ALA A 265 -6.33 -0.51 -1.41
N CYS A 266 -5.61 -0.79 -2.50
CA CYS A 266 -6.17 -0.84 -3.85
C CYS A 266 -7.18 -1.99 -4.00
N ARG A 267 -6.86 -3.19 -3.49
CA ARG A 267 -7.79 -4.34 -3.49
C ARG A 267 -9.07 -4.02 -2.75
N LEU A 268 -8.95 -3.38 -1.59
CA LEU A 268 -10.10 -2.97 -0.79
C LEU A 268 -11.03 -2.03 -1.58
N LEU A 269 -10.47 -1.05 -2.29
CA LEU A 269 -11.25 -0.16 -3.15
C LEU A 269 -11.91 -0.88 -4.32
N LEU A 270 -11.20 -1.78 -5.00
CA LEU A 270 -11.74 -2.55 -6.12
C LEU A 270 -12.87 -3.49 -5.66
N ASN A 271 -12.67 -4.21 -4.57
CA ASN A 271 -13.67 -5.14 -4.03
C ASN A 271 -14.96 -4.41 -3.61
N MET A 272 -14.84 -3.21 -3.04
CA MET A 272 -15.99 -2.37 -2.70
C MET A 272 -16.73 -1.81 -3.93
N GLN A 273 -16.08 -1.72 -5.10
CA GLN A 273 -16.73 -1.31 -6.34
C GLN A 273 -17.46 -2.46 -7.03
N GLU A 274 -16.89 -3.66 -6.99
CA GLU A 274 -17.49 -4.84 -7.61
C GLU A 274 -18.78 -5.28 -6.90
N HIS A 275 -18.83 -5.11 -5.58
CA HIS A 275 -19.99 -5.47 -4.77
C HIS A 275 -20.95 -4.29 -4.70
N ASP A 276 -21.79 -4.21 -5.72
CA ASP A 276 -22.76 -3.15 -6.03
C ASP A 276 -23.95 -3.10 -5.03
N ASP A 277 -23.67 -3.07 -3.72
CA ASP A 277 -24.69 -2.81 -2.71
C ASP A 277 -25.14 -1.34 -2.83
N PRO A 278 -26.42 -1.05 -3.10
CA PRO A 278 -26.91 0.32 -3.31
C PRO A 278 -26.64 1.24 -2.10
N VAL A 279 -26.57 0.70 -0.88
CA VAL A 279 -26.24 1.46 0.33
C VAL A 279 -24.77 1.87 0.29
N VAL A 280 -23.87 0.92 0.02
CA VAL A 280 -22.43 1.17 -0.11
C VAL A 280 -22.18 2.13 -1.26
N ARG A 281 -22.85 1.94 -2.40
CA ARG A 281 -22.78 2.84 -3.54
C ARG A 281 -23.24 4.24 -3.19
N SER A 282 -24.33 4.42 -2.44
CA SER A 282 -24.78 5.76 -2.02
C SER A 282 -23.76 6.46 -1.10
N MET A 283 -23.17 5.72 -0.15
CA MET A 283 -22.20 6.28 0.79
C MET A 283 -20.86 6.57 0.11
N VAL A 284 -20.33 5.59 -0.63
CA VAL A 284 -19.10 5.75 -1.42
C VAL A 284 -19.30 6.82 -2.47
N SER A 285 -20.46 6.91 -3.13
CA SER A 285 -20.71 7.96 -4.11
C SER A 285 -20.92 9.34 -3.52
N THR A 286 -21.46 9.45 -2.31
CA THR A 286 -21.56 10.73 -1.62
C THR A 286 -20.19 11.20 -1.15
N LEU A 287 -19.38 10.31 -0.56
CA LEU A 287 -18.07 10.65 0.01
C LEU A 287 -16.95 10.80 -1.03
N MET A 288 -16.86 9.84 -1.95
CA MET A 288 -15.79 9.83 -2.95
C MET A 288 -16.19 10.59 -4.21
N PHE A 289 -17.51 10.78 -4.44
CA PHE A 289 -18.02 11.10 -5.76
C PHE A 289 -19.09 12.21 -5.88
N GLN A 290 -19.51 12.91 -4.83
CA GLN A 290 -20.37 14.10 -5.01
C GLN A 290 -19.51 15.37 -4.96
N ALA A 291 -19.31 15.99 -6.12
CA ALA A 291 -19.15 17.44 -6.17
C ALA A 291 -20.55 18.02 -5.99
N GLU A 292 -20.74 18.87 -4.98
CA GLU A 292 -21.96 19.68 -4.85
C GLU A 292 -22.12 20.47 -6.15
N SER A 293 -22.96 19.98 -7.05
CA SER A 293 -23.54 20.82 -8.09
C SER A 293 -24.44 21.80 -7.32
N GLY A 294 -23.99 23.05 -7.23
CA GLY A 294 -24.67 24.10 -6.49
C GLY A 294 -26.14 24.18 -6.84
N THR A 295 -26.98 23.61 -5.99
CA THR A 295 -28.38 23.97 -5.88
C THR A 295 -28.51 24.56 -4.48
N THR A 296 -28.53 25.88 -4.43
CA THR A 296 -28.91 26.71 -3.30
C THR A 296 -30.36 26.34 -2.93
N THR A 297 -30.53 25.28 -2.15
CA THR A 297 -31.80 24.98 -1.50
C THR A 297 -31.55 25.00 -0.01
N SER A 298 -32.02 26.08 0.63
CA SER A 298 -32.16 26.18 2.08
C SER A 298 -33.06 25.05 2.58
N VAL A 299 -32.49 24.01 3.17
CA VAL A 299 -33.24 22.91 3.78
C VAL A 299 -32.98 22.92 5.28
N GLY A 300 -34.01 23.28 6.04
CA GLY A 300 -34.08 23.10 7.48
C GLY A 300 -34.00 21.60 7.80
N LEU A 301 -33.13 21.26 8.75
CA LEU A 301 -32.94 19.90 9.22
C LEU A 301 -34.01 19.57 10.26
N ASP A 302 -35.08 18.92 9.81
CA ASP A 302 -35.90 18.06 10.66
C ASP A 302 -35.54 16.61 10.30
N TYR A 303 -35.04 15.87 11.29
CA TYR A 303 -34.43 14.55 11.10
C TYR A 303 -35.24 13.55 11.93
N ASP A 304 -36.39 13.15 11.40
CA ASP A 304 -37.19 12.07 11.98
C ASP A 304 -36.89 10.72 11.32
N ASP A 305 -37.03 9.73 12.19
CA ASP A 305 -36.51 8.37 12.19
C ASP A 305 -37.51 7.43 11.50
N GLU A 306 -37.26 7.01 10.26
CA GLU A 306 -37.98 5.86 9.69
C GLU A 306 -37.20 5.24 8.51
N PHE A 307 -36.56 4.09 8.74
CA PHE A 307 -35.95 3.28 7.68
C PHE A 307 -36.55 1.87 7.72
N THR A 308 -37.71 1.70 7.08
CA THR A 308 -38.21 0.39 6.64
C THR A 308 -39.04 0.57 5.38
N GLN A 309 -38.40 0.50 4.20
CA GLN A 309 -39.10 0.10 2.98
C GLN A 309 -38.25 -0.85 2.13
N VAL A 310 -38.86 -2.01 1.90
CA VAL A 310 -38.48 -3.07 0.98
C VAL A 310 -38.63 -2.53 -0.45
N VAL A 311 -37.56 -2.56 -1.24
CA VAL A 311 -37.60 -2.21 -2.66
C VAL A 311 -37.22 -3.45 -3.46
N GLU A 312 -38.20 -4.02 -4.16
CA GLU A 312 -38.01 -5.06 -5.18
C GLU A 312 -37.22 -4.50 -6.38
N PHE A 313 -36.21 -5.25 -6.81
CA PHE A 313 -35.41 -4.94 -8.01
C PHE A 313 -35.89 -5.74 -9.24
N PRO A 314 -35.78 -5.19 -10.47
CA PRO A 314 -36.17 -5.88 -11.70
C PRO A 314 -35.12 -6.91 -12.15
N ARG A 315 -35.57 -8.12 -12.50
CA ARG A 315 -34.78 -9.17 -13.16
C ARG A 315 -34.46 -8.78 -14.61
N ARG A 316 -33.34 -8.11 -14.86
CA ARG A 316 -32.60 -8.19 -16.13
C ARG A 316 -31.16 -8.53 -15.78
N TYR A 317 -30.48 -9.35 -16.60
CA TYR A 317 -29.11 -9.87 -16.43
C TYR A 317 -28.90 -11.28 -15.82
N ALA A 318 -29.90 -12.15 -15.81
CA ALA A 318 -29.70 -13.59 -15.50
C ALA A 318 -29.23 -14.44 -16.72
N GLY A 319 -28.89 -13.82 -17.86
CA GLY A 319 -28.71 -14.53 -19.13
C GLY A 319 -27.28 -14.66 -19.67
N LEU A 320 -26.34 -13.80 -19.27
CA LEU A 320 -25.07 -13.68 -20.00
C LEU A 320 -23.97 -14.66 -19.51
N GLY A 321 -24.08 -15.18 -18.29
CA GLY A 321 -23.09 -16.11 -17.72
C GLY A 321 -23.12 -17.53 -18.31
N ARG A 322 -24.22 -17.94 -18.96
CA ARG A 322 -24.37 -19.30 -19.51
C ARG A 322 -23.82 -19.49 -20.93
N GLN A 323 -23.47 -18.41 -21.63
CA GLN A 323 -22.88 -18.49 -22.97
C GLN A 323 -21.35 -18.59 -22.95
N LEU A 324 -20.67 -18.04 -21.94
CA LEU A 324 -19.21 -18.11 -21.84
C LEU A 324 -18.69 -19.45 -21.29
N ALA A 325 -19.47 -20.13 -20.44
CA ALA A 325 -19.11 -21.46 -19.95
C ALA A 325 -19.18 -22.55 -21.05
N ARG A 326 -20.00 -22.35 -22.09
CA ARG A 326 -20.20 -23.35 -23.16
C ARG A 326 -19.12 -23.34 -24.24
N ASN A 327 -18.33 -22.27 -24.33
CA ASN A 327 -17.26 -22.14 -25.33
C ASN A 327 -15.87 -22.57 -24.81
N ALA A 328 -15.72 -22.79 -23.50
CA ALA A 328 -14.46 -23.24 -22.91
C ALA A 328 -14.23 -24.76 -23.02
N GLU A 329 -15.27 -25.55 -23.34
CA GLU A 329 -15.21 -27.01 -23.30
C GLU A 329 -14.90 -27.67 -24.66
N VAL A 330 -14.71 -26.88 -25.73
CA VAL A 330 -14.53 -27.40 -27.10
C VAL A 330 -13.06 -27.44 -27.57
N THR A 331 -12.10 -26.92 -26.81
CA THR A 331 -10.73 -26.68 -27.34
C THR A 331 -9.62 -27.64 -26.88
N HIS A 332 -9.95 -28.79 -26.27
CA HIS A 332 -8.94 -29.82 -25.93
C HIS A 332 -9.36 -31.23 -26.38
N ALA A 333 -9.28 -31.47 -27.69
CA ALA A 333 -9.17 -32.81 -28.24
C ALA A 333 -7.96 -32.83 -29.20
N VAL A 334 -6.79 -33.22 -28.66
CA VAL A 334 -5.58 -33.50 -29.46
C VAL A 334 -5.58 -35.01 -29.72
N PRO A 335 -5.56 -35.48 -30.98
CA PRO A 335 -5.52 -36.90 -31.29
C PRO A 335 -4.08 -37.44 -31.21
N GLU A 336 -3.90 -38.52 -30.44
CA GLU A 336 -2.72 -39.39 -30.50
C GLU A 336 -2.56 -39.95 -31.92
N THR A 337 -1.41 -39.70 -32.54
CA THR A 337 -0.99 -40.38 -33.77
C THR A 337 0.07 -41.42 -33.44
N GLN A 338 -0.35 -42.66 -33.50
CA GLN A 338 0.43 -43.88 -33.39
C GLN A 338 0.82 -44.36 -34.80
N SER A 339 2.12 -44.43 -35.13
CA SER A 339 2.61 -45.41 -36.12
C SER A 339 4.14 -45.50 -36.22
N ARG A 340 4.65 -46.66 -35.78
CA ARG A 340 5.29 -47.69 -36.62
C ARG A 340 6.71 -47.43 -37.17
N ALA A 341 7.63 -48.16 -36.53
CA ALA A 341 8.68 -49.02 -37.08
C ALA A 341 9.07 -48.87 -38.56
N GLN A 342 10.37 -48.72 -38.80
CA GLN A 342 11.02 -49.33 -39.97
C GLN A 342 12.46 -49.74 -39.65
N ASP A 343 12.72 -51.00 -39.94
CA ASP A 343 13.97 -51.75 -39.80
C ASP A 343 15.06 -51.31 -40.79
N SER A 344 16.29 -51.68 -40.43
CA SER A 344 17.37 -52.20 -41.30
C SER A 344 18.08 -51.26 -42.30
N VAL A 345 19.42 -51.27 -42.25
CA VAL A 345 20.34 -51.83 -43.29
C VAL A 345 21.76 -51.22 -43.14
N HIS A 346 22.75 -52.12 -43.20
CA HIS A 346 24.18 -51.98 -43.47
C HIS A 346 24.71 -50.68 -44.09
N CYS A 347 25.86 -50.20 -43.59
CA CYS A 347 27.18 -50.41 -44.22
C CYS A 347 28.31 -50.11 -43.24
#